data_AF-A0A945LZI8-F1
#
_entry.id   AF-A0A945LZI8-F1
#
_cell.length_a   1.000
_cell.length_b   1.000
_cell.length_c   1.000
_cell.angle_alpha   90.00
_cell.angle_beta   90.00
_cell.angle_gamma   90.00
#
_symmetry.space_group_name_H-M   'P 1'
#
loop_
_entity.id
_entity.type
_entity.pdbx_description
1 polymer ?
#
loop_
_entity_poly.entity_id
_entity_poly.type
_entity_poly.pdbx_seq_one_letter_code
_entity_poly.pdbx_strand_id
1 'polypeptide(L)'
;MEHTDIKQDLTGDSGDGGFLDEVLAGLSKSPKTLPCKYLYDEKGSQLFDAICELDEYYPTSTEEMVLRDNSGEIADLIGPEAQLIEYGAGSLQKVRILLDSMEAPAAVIPLDISREHLMASAKTLAEEYPQVEILPVCADFSTPTSLPEPVGNPEAKKVGFFPGSTIGNFTPEEVINFLEIVADDLGAQGEFLLGVDVKKDESILRAAYNDREGVTAAFNINLLHRINRELKGNFDLSKWRHDAIYNDDRGRVEMHLVSQCAQTAHIMGQPFEFTKDETIHTESSHKYNIEEFVDLAKSAGFSSLQTWMDKKSMFSVHYLKVA
;
A
#
# COMPACT_ATOMS: atom_id res chain seq x y z
N MET A 1 -22.86 -29.88 4.00
CA MET A 1 -23.00 -28.65 4.81
C MET A 1 -22.17 -28.86 6.05
N GLU A 2 -20.85 -28.72 5.87
CA GLU A 2 -19.89 -28.60 6.96
C GLU A 2 -19.23 -27.25 6.71
N HIS A 3 -19.34 -26.37 7.70
CA HIS A 3 -18.67 -25.08 7.70
C HIS A 3 -17.17 -25.35 7.78
N THR A 4 -16.42 -24.92 6.77
CA THR A 4 -14.97 -25.00 6.78
C THR A 4 -14.46 -23.97 7.78
N ASP A 5 -14.11 -24.44 8.98
CA ASP A 5 -13.45 -23.64 10.00
C ASP A 5 -12.12 -23.11 9.45
N ILE A 6 -11.99 -21.78 9.40
CA ILE A 6 -10.74 -21.07 9.09
C ILE A 6 -9.74 -21.44 10.19
N LYS A 7 -8.87 -22.41 9.93
CA LYS A 7 -7.74 -22.75 10.81
C LYS A 7 -6.60 -21.78 10.55
N GLN A 8 -6.44 -20.79 11.44
CA GLN A 8 -5.27 -19.93 11.50
C GLN A 8 -4.15 -20.60 12.31
N ASP A 9 -2.96 -20.68 11.73
CA ASP A 9 -1.73 -20.90 12.48
C ASP A 9 -1.31 -19.56 13.12
N LEU A 10 -1.23 -19.58 14.44
CA LEU A 10 -0.92 -18.43 15.29
C LEU A 10 0.59 -18.36 15.53
N THR A 11 1.34 -17.65 14.70
CA THR A 11 2.69 -17.19 15.06
C THR A 11 3.00 -15.84 14.43
N GLY A 12 3.16 -14.81 15.26
CA GLY A 12 3.69 -13.50 14.84
C GLY A 12 3.07 -12.31 15.57
N ASP A 13 3.15 -12.27 16.90
CA ASP A 13 3.04 -11.00 17.63
C ASP A 13 4.42 -10.33 17.61
N SER A 14 4.63 -9.42 16.65
CA SER A 14 5.83 -8.59 16.52
C SER A 14 5.49 -7.09 16.58
N GLY A 15 4.40 -6.72 17.28
CA GLY A 15 3.79 -5.40 17.13
C GLY A 15 4.34 -4.24 17.98
N ASP A 16 4.88 -4.48 19.19
CA ASP A 16 5.04 -3.39 20.17
C ASP A 16 6.47 -2.81 20.27
N GLY A 17 7.50 -3.58 19.90
CA GLY A 17 8.90 -3.13 19.96
C GLY A 17 9.30 -2.17 18.83
N GLY A 18 8.82 -2.42 17.60
CA GLY A 18 9.22 -1.64 16.44
C GLY A 18 8.65 -0.22 16.39
N PHE A 19 7.38 -0.04 16.79
CA PHE A 19 6.72 1.26 16.67
C PHE A 19 7.36 2.34 17.53
N LEU A 20 7.63 2.05 18.80
CA LEU A 20 8.30 3.00 19.68
C LEU A 20 9.69 3.36 19.16
N ASP A 21 10.51 2.35 18.81
CA ASP A 21 11.88 2.55 18.38
C ASP A 21 11.96 3.39 17.09
N GLU A 22 11.11 3.11 16.10
CA GLU A 22 11.07 3.86 14.84
C GLU A 22 10.58 5.29 15.03
N VAL A 23 9.58 5.52 15.91
CA VAL A 23 9.10 6.87 16.24
C VAL A 23 10.18 7.68 16.96
N LEU A 24 10.82 7.11 17.99
CA LEU A 24 11.90 7.79 18.72
C LEU A 24 13.08 8.11 17.79
N ALA A 25 13.48 7.16 16.95
CA ALA A 25 14.56 7.36 15.97
C ALA A 25 14.20 8.44 14.96
N GLY A 26 12.98 8.42 14.42
CA GLY A 26 12.50 9.37 13.42
C GLY A 26 12.39 10.81 13.93
N LEU A 27 11.88 11.00 15.15
CA LEU A 27 11.75 12.32 15.76
C LEU A 27 13.07 12.87 16.31
N SER A 28 14.10 12.04 16.44
CA SER A 28 15.46 12.46 16.82
C SER A 28 16.30 12.97 15.63
N LYS A 29 15.80 12.81 14.39
CA LYS A 29 16.50 13.27 13.16
C LYS A 29 16.24 14.75 12.87
N SER A 30 17.05 15.31 11.97
CA SER A 30 16.83 16.61 11.34
C SER A 30 17.09 16.47 9.83
N PRO A 31 16.05 16.48 8.97
CA PRO A 31 14.63 16.69 9.28
C PRO A 31 14.00 15.51 10.05
N LYS A 32 12.94 15.78 10.81
CA LYS A 32 12.18 14.76 11.55
C LYS A 32 11.29 13.96 10.60
N THR A 33 11.17 12.66 10.84
CA THR A 33 10.37 11.75 10.01
C THR A 33 9.53 10.80 10.86
N LEU A 34 8.39 10.35 10.34
CA LEU A 34 7.63 9.23 10.89
C LEU A 34 7.29 8.25 9.75
N PRO A 35 7.47 6.94 9.92
CA PRO A 35 7.20 5.96 8.87
C PRO A 35 5.71 5.89 8.48
N CYS A 36 5.43 5.89 7.17
CA CYS A 36 4.07 5.89 6.63
C CYS A 36 3.25 4.64 7.00
N LYS A 37 3.89 3.48 7.20
CA LYS A 37 3.21 2.23 7.62
C LYS A 37 2.39 2.41 8.91
N TYR A 38 2.76 3.36 9.78
CA TYR A 38 2.02 3.63 11.01
C TYR A 38 0.78 4.50 10.83
N LEU A 39 0.57 5.08 9.63
CA LEU A 39 -0.68 5.75 9.27
C LEU A 39 -1.87 4.78 9.23
N TYR A 40 -1.63 3.48 9.03
CA TYR A 40 -2.64 2.46 8.77
C TYR A 40 -2.99 1.64 10.03
N ASP A 41 -3.29 2.31 11.15
CA ASP A 41 -4.11 1.67 12.19
C ASP A 41 -5.57 1.53 11.72
N GLU A 42 -6.45 0.89 12.50
CA GLU A 42 -7.86 0.71 12.11
C GLU A 42 -8.52 2.03 11.66
N LYS A 43 -8.30 3.12 12.39
CA LYS A 43 -8.86 4.43 12.04
C LYS A 43 -8.22 5.01 10.79
N GLY A 44 -6.92 4.85 10.66
CA GLY A 44 -6.15 5.21 9.49
C GLY A 44 -6.63 4.52 8.21
N SER A 45 -6.84 3.21 8.25
CA SER A 45 -7.40 2.45 7.12
C SER A 45 -8.78 2.98 6.71
N GLN A 46 -9.67 3.25 7.68
CA GLN A 46 -10.98 3.85 7.38
C GLN A 46 -10.89 5.25 6.76
N LEU A 47 -9.91 6.06 7.18
CA LEU A 47 -9.66 7.37 6.59
C LEU A 47 -9.10 7.25 5.17
N PHE A 48 -8.22 6.27 4.92
CA PHE A 48 -7.70 5.99 3.59
C PHE A 48 -8.79 5.47 2.63
N ASP A 49 -9.70 4.62 3.11
CA ASP A 49 -10.89 4.21 2.33
C ASP A 49 -11.72 5.45 1.96
N ALA A 50 -11.90 6.40 2.87
CA ALA A 50 -12.61 7.65 2.57
C ALA A 50 -11.83 8.54 1.57
N ILE A 51 -10.49 8.57 1.63
CA ILE A 51 -9.66 9.27 0.64
C ILE A 51 -9.89 8.68 -0.76
N CYS A 52 -9.99 7.36 -0.88
CA CYS A 52 -10.21 6.68 -2.16
C CYS A 52 -11.51 7.09 -2.86
N GLU A 53 -12.49 7.64 -2.14
CA GLU A 53 -13.79 8.09 -2.65
C GLU A 53 -13.82 9.59 -3.02
N LEU A 54 -12.74 10.33 -2.76
CA LEU A 54 -12.69 11.78 -3.03
C LEU A 54 -12.51 12.07 -4.53
N ASP A 55 -13.21 13.11 -5.00
CA ASP A 55 -13.10 13.59 -6.38
C ASP A 55 -11.66 14.02 -6.73
N GLU A 56 -10.93 14.62 -5.80
CA GLU A 56 -9.53 15.01 -5.99
C GLU A 56 -8.57 13.80 -6.05
N TYR A 57 -8.89 12.68 -5.39
CA TYR A 57 -8.04 11.49 -5.32
C TYR A 57 -8.31 10.53 -6.49
N TYR A 58 -7.90 10.95 -7.68
CA TYR A 58 -8.05 10.17 -8.91
C TYR A 58 -7.40 8.76 -8.94
N PRO A 59 -6.33 8.41 -8.18
CA PRO A 59 -5.62 7.15 -8.40
C PRO A 59 -6.51 5.90 -8.34
N THR A 60 -7.38 5.80 -7.33
CA THR A 60 -8.23 4.62 -7.14
C THR A 60 -9.18 4.40 -8.32
N SER A 61 -9.98 5.42 -8.66
CA SER A 61 -10.96 5.32 -9.75
C SER A 61 -10.31 5.18 -11.12
N THR A 62 -9.14 5.80 -11.33
CA THR A 62 -8.40 5.69 -12.59
C THR A 62 -7.84 4.28 -12.76
N GLU A 63 -7.22 3.71 -11.73
CA GLU A 63 -6.68 2.35 -11.78
C GLU A 63 -7.79 1.31 -11.99
N GLU A 64 -8.92 1.44 -11.27
CA GLU A 64 -10.07 0.56 -11.47
C GLU A 64 -10.59 0.59 -12.91
N MET A 65 -10.62 1.78 -13.53
CA MET A 65 -11.00 1.92 -14.92
C MET A 65 -10.03 1.18 -15.84
N VAL A 66 -8.72 1.30 -15.62
CA VAL A 66 -7.70 0.58 -16.41
C VAL A 66 -7.86 -0.93 -16.23
N LEU A 67 -8.04 -1.41 -15.00
CA LEU A 67 -8.24 -2.84 -14.73
C LEU A 67 -9.50 -3.38 -15.40
N ARG A 68 -10.63 -2.65 -15.33
CA ARG A 68 -11.91 -3.07 -15.95
C ARG A 68 -11.86 -3.03 -17.48
N ASP A 69 -11.28 -1.99 -18.07
CA ASP A 69 -11.20 -1.83 -19.52
C ASP A 69 -10.30 -2.90 -20.17
N ASN A 70 -9.34 -3.46 -19.42
CA ASN A 70 -8.37 -4.43 -19.90
C ASN A 70 -8.49 -5.81 -19.23
N SER A 71 -9.59 -6.06 -18.49
CA SER A 71 -9.69 -7.23 -17.61
C SER A 71 -9.60 -8.57 -18.34
N GLY A 72 -10.09 -8.64 -19.58
CA GLY A 72 -9.97 -9.84 -20.43
C GLY A 72 -8.52 -10.14 -20.84
N GLU A 73 -7.78 -9.13 -21.31
CA GLU A 73 -6.36 -9.31 -21.68
C GLU A 73 -5.50 -9.65 -20.45
N ILE A 74 -5.79 -9.01 -19.31
CA ILE A 74 -5.14 -9.31 -18.04
C ILE A 74 -5.42 -10.77 -17.63
N ALA A 75 -6.69 -11.21 -17.69
CA ALA A 75 -7.06 -12.58 -17.35
C ALA A 75 -6.39 -13.62 -18.29
N ASP A 76 -6.29 -13.32 -19.59
CA ASP A 76 -5.60 -14.17 -20.57
C ASP A 76 -4.10 -14.31 -20.25
N LEU A 77 -3.45 -13.22 -19.78
CA LEU A 77 -2.05 -13.25 -19.35
C LEU A 77 -1.87 -14.03 -18.05
N ILE A 78 -2.75 -13.82 -17.07
CA ILE A 78 -2.74 -14.56 -15.80
C ILE A 78 -2.90 -16.05 -16.07
N GLY A 79 -3.88 -16.42 -16.90
CA GLY A 79 -4.23 -17.79 -17.23
C GLY A 79 -5.21 -18.43 -16.23
N PRO A 80 -5.74 -19.61 -16.56
CA PRO A 80 -6.70 -20.32 -15.71
C PRO A 80 -6.03 -20.86 -14.45
N GLU A 81 -6.82 -21.09 -13.40
CA GLU A 81 -6.39 -21.76 -12.17
C GLU A 81 -5.21 -21.10 -11.44
N ALA A 82 -4.89 -19.83 -11.72
CA ALA A 82 -3.80 -19.13 -11.07
C ALA A 82 -4.09 -18.81 -9.59
N GLN A 83 -3.02 -18.67 -8.81
CA GLN A 83 -3.04 -18.16 -7.44
C GLN A 83 -2.71 -16.66 -7.48
N LEU A 84 -3.56 -15.82 -6.89
CA LEU A 84 -3.30 -14.39 -6.75
C LEU A 84 -2.71 -14.09 -5.38
N ILE A 85 -1.56 -13.43 -5.33
CA ILE A 85 -0.96 -12.93 -4.08
C ILE A 85 -1.10 -11.41 -4.08
N GLU A 86 -2.00 -10.87 -3.26
CA GLU A 86 -2.25 -9.43 -3.23
C GLU A 86 -1.44 -8.77 -2.12
N TYR A 87 -0.47 -7.94 -2.49
CA TYR A 87 0.36 -7.18 -1.56
C TYR A 87 -0.34 -5.87 -1.18
N GLY A 88 -0.46 -5.56 0.12
CA GLY A 88 -1.17 -4.35 0.57
C GLY A 88 -2.66 -4.38 0.23
N ALA A 89 -3.32 -5.47 0.62
CA ALA A 89 -4.68 -5.84 0.23
C ALA A 89 -5.78 -4.80 0.55
N GLY A 90 -5.65 -4.01 1.61
CA GLY A 90 -6.68 -3.03 2.01
C GLY A 90 -8.11 -3.59 1.98
N SER A 91 -8.97 -2.98 1.17
CA SER A 91 -10.40 -3.33 1.03
C SER A 91 -10.70 -4.48 0.04
N LEU A 92 -9.68 -5.02 -0.65
CA LEU A 92 -9.78 -6.10 -1.65
C LEU A 92 -10.74 -5.79 -2.82
N GLN A 93 -11.08 -4.53 -3.07
CA GLN A 93 -12.06 -4.19 -4.12
C GLN A 93 -11.51 -4.46 -5.53
N LYS A 94 -10.22 -4.20 -5.76
CA LYS A 94 -9.62 -4.29 -7.09
C LYS A 94 -9.37 -5.73 -7.53
N VAL A 95 -9.07 -6.65 -6.62
CA VAL A 95 -8.90 -8.07 -6.97
C VAL A 95 -10.19 -8.70 -7.49
N ARG A 96 -11.37 -8.20 -7.08
CA ARG A 96 -12.67 -8.64 -7.61
C ARG A 96 -12.76 -8.47 -9.12
N ILE A 97 -12.19 -7.39 -9.66
CA ILE A 97 -12.15 -7.13 -11.12
C ILE A 97 -11.40 -8.26 -11.85
N LEU A 98 -10.32 -8.77 -11.24
CA LEU A 98 -9.54 -9.88 -11.78
C LEU A 98 -10.31 -11.19 -11.63
N LEU A 99 -10.82 -11.49 -10.43
CA LEU A 99 -11.56 -12.73 -10.15
C LEU A 99 -12.78 -12.90 -11.05
N ASP A 100 -13.50 -11.82 -11.34
CA ASP A 100 -14.67 -11.83 -12.22
C ASP A 100 -14.32 -12.14 -13.69
N SER A 101 -13.06 -11.91 -14.08
CA SER A 101 -12.57 -12.12 -15.45
C SER A 101 -11.78 -13.41 -15.64
N MET A 102 -11.28 -14.00 -14.55
CA MET A 102 -10.45 -15.20 -14.56
C MET A 102 -11.25 -16.49 -14.69
N GLU A 103 -10.67 -17.48 -15.35
CA GLU A 103 -11.21 -18.84 -15.39
C GLU A 103 -10.72 -19.65 -14.18
N ALA A 104 -11.65 -19.97 -13.27
CA ALA A 104 -11.44 -20.84 -12.12
C ALA A 104 -10.20 -20.48 -11.25
N PRO A 105 -10.06 -19.23 -10.76
CA PRO A 105 -8.95 -18.84 -9.87
C PRO A 105 -8.81 -19.82 -8.69
N ALA A 106 -7.58 -20.31 -8.45
CA ALA A 106 -7.34 -21.35 -7.45
C ALA A 106 -7.37 -20.77 -6.03
N ALA A 107 -6.70 -19.65 -5.81
CA ALA A 107 -6.60 -19.02 -4.50
C ALA A 107 -6.35 -17.51 -4.59
N VAL A 108 -6.70 -16.80 -3.52
CA VAL A 108 -6.26 -15.43 -3.23
C VAL A 108 -5.59 -15.41 -1.87
N ILE A 109 -4.35 -14.91 -1.84
CA ILE A 109 -3.50 -14.80 -0.66
C ILE A 109 -3.29 -13.29 -0.41
N PRO A 110 -4.21 -12.62 0.33
CA PRO A 110 -4.07 -11.20 0.60
C PRO A 110 -3.13 -10.93 1.78
N LEU A 111 -2.16 -10.04 1.60
CA LEU A 111 -1.17 -9.61 2.58
C LEU A 111 -1.45 -8.18 3.02
N ASP A 112 -1.52 -7.94 4.33
CA ASP A 112 -1.64 -6.59 4.90
C ASP A 112 -1.10 -6.54 6.34
N ILE A 113 -0.68 -5.36 6.79
CA ILE A 113 -0.26 -5.11 8.18
C ILE A 113 -1.46 -4.88 9.12
N SER A 114 -2.61 -4.47 8.58
CA SER A 114 -3.82 -4.15 9.35
C SER A 114 -4.68 -5.40 9.53
N ARG A 115 -4.39 -6.19 10.59
CA ARG A 115 -5.02 -7.49 10.85
C ARG A 115 -6.55 -7.46 10.81
N GLU A 116 -7.18 -6.61 11.62
CA GLU A 116 -8.62 -6.57 11.77
C GLU A 116 -9.32 -6.18 10.46
N HIS A 117 -8.77 -5.20 9.75
CA HIS A 117 -9.27 -4.77 8.45
C HIS A 117 -9.13 -5.88 7.40
N LEU A 118 -7.95 -6.52 7.32
CA LEU A 118 -7.70 -7.64 6.42
C LEU A 118 -8.66 -8.81 6.66
N MET A 119 -8.86 -9.21 7.92
CA MET A 119 -9.75 -10.33 8.25
C MET A 119 -11.21 -10.04 7.89
N ALA A 120 -11.68 -8.79 8.07
CA ALA A 120 -13.02 -8.39 7.68
C ALA A 120 -13.22 -8.42 6.15
N SER A 121 -12.26 -7.86 5.41
CA SER A 121 -12.26 -7.86 3.94
C SER A 121 -12.18 -9.28 3.37
N ALA A 122 -11.26 -10.11 3.89
CA ALA A 122 -11.07 -11.49 3.44
C ALA A 122 -12.29 -12.37 3.72
N LYS A 123 -12.95 -12.19 4.87
CA LYS A 123 -14.20 -12.90 5.17
C LYS A 123 -15.29 -12.58 4.15
N THR A 124 -15.46 -11.29 3.83
CA THR A 124 -16.45 -10.85 2.84
C THR A 124 -16.14 -11.42 1.46
N LEU A 125 -14.85 -11.40 1.06
CA LEU A 125 -14.42 -11.97 -0.22
C LEU A 125 -14.68 -13.49 -0.29
N ALA A 126 -14.45 -14.23 0.79
CA ALA A 126 -14.72 -15.67 0.85
C ALA A 126 -16.22 -16.01 0.75
N GLU A 127 -17.09 -15.14 1.27
CA GLU A 127 -18.55 -15.28 1.13
C GLU A 127 -19.02 -15.01 -0.32
N GLU A 128 -18.37 -14.06 -1.01
CA GLU A 128 -18.67 -13.68 -2.40
C GLU A 128 -18.14 -14.68 -3.43
N TYR A 129 -16.99 -15.30 -3.17
CA TYR A 129 -16.29 -16.24 -4.06
C TYR A 129 -16.06 -17.61 -3.40
N PRO A 130 -17.12 -18.39 -3.09
CA PRO A 130 -17.01 -19.64 -2.33
C PRO A 130 -16.21 -20.76 -3.04
N GLN A 131 -15.92 -20.60 -4.33
CA GLN A 131 -15.11 -21.51 -5.12
C GLN A 131 -13.60 -21.21 -5.05
N VAL A 132 -13.20 -20.06 -4.49
CA VAL A 132 -11.80 -19.60 -4.43
C VAL A 132 -11.30 -19.73 -3.01
N GLU A 133 -10.11 -20.31 -2.83
CA GLU A 133 -9.49 -20.43 -1.51
C GLU A 133 -8.93 -19.07 -1.07
N ILE A 134 -9.45 -18.48 0.01
CA ILE A 134 -8.99 -17.18 0.53
C ILE A 134 -8.11 -17.41 1.76
N LEU A 135 -6.83 -17.03 1.66
CA LEU A 135 -5.78 -17.35 2.64
C LEU A 135 -5.09 -16.06 3.14
N PRO A 136 -5.72 -15.28 4.04
CA PRO A 136 -5.19 -13.99 4.44
C PRO A 136 -3.96 -14.10 5.35
N VAL A 137 -2.94 -13.28 5.08
CA VAL A 137 -1.67 -13.25 5.81
C VAL A 137 -1.46 -11.85 6.40
N CYS A 138 -1.47 -11.76 7.72
CA CYS A 138 -1.16 -10.51 8.41
C CYS A 138 0.36 -10.37 8.54
N ALA A 139 0.99 -9.57 7.67
CA ALA A 139 2.43 -9.38 7.64
C ALA A 139 2.84 -8.06 6.99
N ASP A 140 4.05 -7.61 7.31
CA ASP A 140 4.71 -6.54 6.57
C ASP A 140 5.28 -7.13 5.28
N PHE A 141 4.59 -6.87 4.16
CA PHE A 141 4.97 -7.36 2.84
C PHE A 141 6.30 -6.81 2.32
N SER A 142 6.89 -5.80 2.98
CA SER A 142 8.24 -5.34 2.68
C SER A 142 9.34 -6.23 3.28
N THR A 143 8.95 -7.29 4.00
CA THR A 143 9.87 -8.25 4.61
C THR A 143 9.53 -9.69 4.20
N PRO A 144 10.53 -10.58 4.05
CA PRO A 144 10.27 -11.97 3.69
C PRO A 144 9.28 -12.64 4.65
N THR A 145 8.22 -13.22 4.09
CA THR A 145 7.14 -13.87 4.85
C THR A 145 6.80 -15.21 4.20
N SER A 146 6.52 -16.22 5.02
CA SER A 146 6.07 -17.52 4.50
C SER A 146 4.61 -17.42 4.02
N LEU A 147 4.40 -17.62 2.72
CA LEU A 147 3.06 -17.71 2.14
C LEU A 147 2.45 -19.10 2.37
N PRO A 148 1.15 -19.19 2.68
CA PRO A 148 0.46 -20.48 2.77
C PRO A 148 0.33 -21.14 1.39
N GLU A 149 0.40 -22.47 1.35
CA GLU A 149 0.15 -23.23 0.12
C GLU A 149 -1.35 -23.57 0.00
N PRO A 150 -2.01 -23.23 -1.11
CA PRO A 150 -3.39 -23.62 -1.35
C PRO A 150 -3.55 -25.14 -1.44
N VAL A 151 -4.63 -25.67 -0.88
CA VAL A 151 -4.89 -27.12 -0.89
C VAL A 151 -5.33 -27.59 -2.27
N GLY A 152 -6.04 -26.74 -3.03
CA GLY A 152 -6.67 -27.12 -4.30
C GLY A 152 -5.67 -27.43 -5.43
N ASN A 153 -4.71 -26.52 -5.66
CA ASN A 153 -3.70 -26.64 -6.71
C ASN A 153 -2.39 -25.95 -6.30
N PRO A 154 -1.52 -26.59 -5.51
CA PRO A 154 -0.27 -25.99 -5.01
C PRO A 154 0.69 -25.56 -6.12
N GLU A 155 0.67 -26.27 -7.27
CA GLU A 155 1.54 -26.03 -8.42
C GLU A 155 0.97 -25.00 -9.42
N ALA A 156 -0.18 -24.41 -9.10
CA ALA A 156 -0.75 -23.35 -9.92
C ALA A 156 0.21 -22.18 -10.04
N LYS A 157 0.17 -21.54 -11.21
CA LYS A 157 0.94 -20.33 -11.50
C LYS A 157 0.63 -19.26 -10.46
N LYS A 158 1.68 -18.71 -9.84
CA LYS A 158 1.58 -17.60 -8.89
C LYS A 158 1.65 -16.29 -9.65
N VAL A 159 0.65 -15.44 -9.42
CA VAL A 159 0.64 -14.06 -9.92
C VAL A 159 0.52 -13.11 -8.74
N GLY A 160 1.52 -12.27 -8.56
CA GLY A 160 1.44 -11.20 -7.58
C GLY A 160 0.57 -10.05 -8.11
N PHE A 161 -0.15 -9.39 -7.22
CA PHE A 161 -0.97 -8.24 -7.51
C PHE A 161 -0.66 -7.13 -6.51
N PHE A 162 -0.24 -5.95 -6.99
CA PHE A 162 0.08 -4.81 -6.13
C PHE A 162 -0.55 -3.51 -6.64
N PRO A 163 -1.86 -3.31 -6.37
CA PRO A 163 -2.58 -2.15 -6.85
C PRO A 163 -2.33 -0.89 -6.00
N GLY A 164 -2.89 0.23 -6.45
CA GLY A 164 -3.01 1.47 -5.68
C GLY A 164 -1.80 2.39 -5.74
N SER A 165 -0.77 2.02 -6.51
CA SER A 165 0.51 2.73 -6.54
C SER A 165 1.17 2.84 -5.15
N THR A 166 0.89 1.89 -4.25
CA THR A 166 1.57 1.74 -2.96
C THR A 166 3.07 1.54 -3.14
N ILE A 167 3.51 1.02 -4.30
CA ILE A 167 4.92 0.96 -4.69
C ILE A 167 5.61 2.34 -4.65
N GLY A 168 4.85 3.42 -4.86
CA GLY A 168 5.36 4.80 -4.76
C GLY A 168 5.74 5.21 -3.33
N ASN A 169 5.32 4.47 -2.31
CA ASN A 169 5.69 4.77 -0.92
C ASN A 169 7.14 4.40 -0.59
N PHE A 170 7.77 3.60 -1.45
CA PHE A 170 9.14 3.19 -1.34
C PHE A 170 10.07 4.15 -2.05
N THR A 171 11.27 4.33 -1.50
CA THR A 171 12.40 4.88 -2.25
C THR A 171 12.78 3.93 -3.39
N PRO A 172 13.49 4.39 -4.44
CA PRO A 172 13.91 3.52 -5.54
C PRO A 172 14.72 2.29 -5.10
N GLU A 173 15.54 2.40 -4.06
CA GLU A 173 16.29 1.28 -3.48
C GLU A 173 15.35 0.28 -2.78
N GLU A 174 14.37 0.78 -2.02
CA GLU A 174 13.36 -0.07 -1.38
C GLU A 174 12.43 -0.73 -2.40
N VAL A 175 12.14 -0.10 -3.54
CA VAL A 175 11.40 -0.73 -4.65
C VAL A 175 12.17 -1.95 -5.17
N ILE A 176 13.49 -1.84 -5.37
CA ILE A 176 14.31 -2.96 -5.83
C ILE A 176 14.24 -4.11 -4.81
N ASN A 177 14.48 -3.80 -3.53
CA ASN A 177 14.43 -4.82 -2.46
C ASN A 177 13.04 -5.49 -2.37
N PHE A 178 11.97 -4.71 -2.49
CA PHE A 178 10.61 -5.26 -2.48
C PHE A 178 10.35 -6.15 -3.70
N LEU A 179 10.76 -5.74 -4.89
CA LEU A 179 10.62 -6.56 -6.09
C LEU A 179 11.42 -7.86 -5.99
N GLU A 180 12.62 -7.85 -5.41
CA GLU A 180 13.38 -9.08 -5.14
C GLU A 180 12.62 -10.05 -4.22
N ILE A 181 11.97 -9.55 -3.16
CA ILE A 181 11.10 -10.34 -2.28
C ILE A 181 9.92 -10.94 -3.07
N VAL A 182 9.26 -10.12 -3.90
CA VAL A 182 8.15 -10.58 -4.75
C VAL A 182 8.63 -11.65 -5.73
N ALA A 183 9.81 -11.51 -6.33
CA ALA A 183 10.37 -12.53 -7.22
C ALA A 183 10.59 -13.88 -6.50
N ASP A 184 11.06 -13.84 -5.25
CA ASP A 184 11.24 -15.03 -4.42
C ASP A 184 9.89 -15.69 -4.07
N ASP A 185 8.88 -14.91 -3.69
CA ASP A 185 7.53 -15.39 -3.37
C ASP A 185 6.86 -16.12 -4.55
N LEU A 186 7.00 -15.51 -5.74
CA LEU A 186 6.37 -15.99 -6.97
C LEU A 186 7.17 -17.11 -7.65
N GLY A 187 8.48 -17.19 -7.40
CA GLY A 187 9.40 -18.14 -8.01
C GLY A 187 9.75 -17.84 -9.47
N ALA A 188 10.56 -18.71 -10.09
CA ALA A 188 11.18 -18.47 -11.41
C ALA A 188 10.21 -18.35 -12.60
N GLN A 189 8.92 -18.67 -12.42
CA GLN A 189 7.87 -18.49 -13.43
C GLN A 189 6.78 -17.51 -12.97
N GLY A 190 7.06 -16.79 -11.89
CA GLY A 190 6.20 -15.78 -11.32
C GLY A 190 5.92 -14.62 -12.27
N GLU A 191 4.70 -14.11 -12.20
CA GLU A 191 4.29 -12.91 -12.89
C GLU A 191 3.69 -11.90 -11.91
N PHE A 192 3.78 -10.62 -12.23
CA PHE A 192 3.44 -9.56 -11.29
C PHE A 192 2.68 -8.43 -11.98
N LEU A 193 1.46 -8.18 -11.49
CA LEU A 193 0.59 -7.11 -11.94
C LEU A 193 0.60 -5.99 -10.90
N LEU A 194 0.96 -4.78 -11.28
CA LEU A 194 1.02 -3.66 -10.34
C LEU A 194 0.62 -2.32 -10.95
N GLY A 195 0.04 -1.48 -10.11
CA GLY A 195 -0.33 -0.10 -10.43
C GLY A 195 0.78 0.87 -10.10
N VAL A 196 0.99 1.86 -10.96
CA VAL A 196 1.97 2.92 -10.80
C VAL A 196 1.34 4.26 -11.20
N ASP A 197 1.36 5.22 -10.29
CA ASP A 197 0.89 6.57 -10.55
C ASP A 197 1.97 7.37 -11.30
N VAL A 198 1.57 8.06 -12.36
CA VAL A 198 2.49 8.64 -13.34
C VAL A 198 2.87 10.09 -12.98
N LYS A 199 4.07 10.55 -13.38
CA LYS A 199 4.42 11.98 -13.26
C LYS A 199 3.46 12.82 -14.12
N LYS A 200 2.93 13.91 -13.55
CA LYS A 200 1.94 14.78 -14.19
C LYS A 200 1.93 16.16 -13.54
N ASP A 201 1.02 17.02 -13.99
CA ASP A 201 0.88 18.38 -13.48
C ASP A 201 0.82 18.42 -11.95
N GLU A 202 1.69 19.24 -11.36
CA GLU A 202 1.82 19.39 -9.91
C GLU A 202 0.49 19.74 -9.24
N SER A 203 -0.35 20.56 -9.87
CA SER A 203 -1.60 21.00 -9.25
C SER A 203 -2.59 19.86 -9.06
N ILE A 204 -2.58 18.88 -9.96
CA ILE A 204 -3.39 17.65 -9.84
C ILE A 204 -2.82 16.79 -8.70
N LEU A 205 -1.51 16.56 -8.69
CA LEU A 205 -0.86 15.78 -7.66
C LEU A 205 -1.07 16.39 -6.27
N ARG A 206 -0.93 17.71 -6.13
CA ARG A 206 -1.15 18.38 -4.85
C ARG A 206 -2.61 18.39 -4.43
N ALA A 207 -3.56 18.50 -5.37
CA ALA A 207 -4.97 18.44 -5.04
C ALA A 207 -5.36 17.05 -4.49
N ALA A 208 -4.83 15.97 -5.08
CA ALA A 208 -5.09 14.61 -4.62
C ALA A 208 -4.67 14.38 -3.16
N TYR A 209 -3.63 15.06 -2.68
CA TYR A 209 -3.13 14.90 -1.30
C TYR A 209 -3.45 16.10 -0.39
N ASN A 210 -4.17 17.11 -0.88
CA ASN A 210 -4.67 18.24 -0.09
C ASN A 210 -6.15 18.48 -0.42
N ASP A 211 -6.97 17.45 -0.23
CA ASP A 211 -8.40 17.53 -0.50
C ASP A 211 -9.06 18.64 0.34
N ARG A 212 -10.11 19.24 -0.24
CA ARG A 212 -10.82 20.37 0.39
C ARG A 212 -11.62 19.96 1.62
N GLU A 213 -12.01 18.70 1.71
CA GLU A 213 -12.79 18.14 2.81
C GLU A 213 -11.93 17.91 4.07
N GLY A 214 -10.61 17.90 3.92
CA GLY A 214 -9.65 17.72 5.01
C GLY A 214 -9.51 16.27 5.47
N VAL A 215 -9.90 15.29 4.64
CA VAL A 215 -9.83 13.86 4.97
C VAL A 215 -8.37 13.40 4.98
N THR A 216 -7.56 13.79 4.00
CA THR A 216 -6.11 13.50 3.97
C THR A 216 -5.38 14.17 5.12
N ALA A 217 -5.83 15.37 5.52
CA ALA A 217 -5.30 16.04 6.69
C ALA A 217 -5.61 15.25 7.99
N ALA A 218 -6.83 14.75 8.13
CA ALA A 218 -7.22 13.90 9.26
C ALA A 218 -6.44 12.58 9.26
N PHE A 219 -6.23 11.97 8.10
CA PHE A 219 -5.41 10.76 7.91
C PHE A 219 -3.97 10.98 8.38
N ASN A 220 -3.34 12.07 7.97
CA ASN A 220 -1.97 12.36 8.39
C ASN A 220 -1.88 12.66 9.91
N ILE A 221 -2.79 13.48 10.43
CA ILE A 221 -2.83 13.83 11.86
C ILE A 221 -3.12 12.60 12.75
N ASN A 222 -3.83 11.60 12.23
CA ASN A 222 -4.12 10.36 12.95
C ASN A 222 -2.84 9.65 13.45
N LEU A 223 -1.70 9.81 12.77
CA LEU A 223 -0.43 9.25 13.26
C LEU A 223 -0.02 9.81 14.62
N LEU A 224 -0.20 11.12 14.85
CA LEU A 224 0.06 11.72 16.16
C LEU A 224 -0.98 11.26 17.20
N HIS A 225 -2.23 11.07 16.79
CA HIS A 225 -3.27 10.51 17.65
C HIS A 225 -2.91 9.08 18.10
N ARG A 226 -2.40 8.25 17.19
CA ARG A 226 -1.90 6.90 17.47
C ARG A 226 -0.71 6.92 18.44
N ILE A 227 0.29 7.78 18.20
CA ILE A 227 1.43 7.94 19.10
C ILE A 227 0.98 8.33 20.52
N ASN A 228 -0.01 9.22 20.64
CA ASN A 228 -0.58 9.57 21.94
C ASN A 228 -1.23 8.36 22.65
N ARG A 229 -2.00 7.57 21.90
CA ARG A 229 -2.72 6.39 22.41
C ARG A 229 -1.79 5.26 22.82
N GLU A 230 -0.85 4.89 21.96
CA GLU A 230 -0.04 3.67 22.10
C GLU A 230 1.29 3.93 22.81
N LEU A 231 1.93 5.07 22.55
CA LEU A 231 3.30 5.36 23.02
C LEU A 231 3.35 6.37 24.18
N LYS A 232 2.21 6.58 24.85
CA LYS A 232 2.04 7.59 25.91
C LYS A 232 2.53 8.97 25.47
N GLY A 233 2.28 9.30 24.20
CA GLY A 233 2.53 10.61 23.63
C GLY A 233 1.61 11.68 24.21
N ASN A 234 1.99 12.95 24.09
CA ASN A 234 1.12 14.08 24.45
C ASN A 234 1.09 15.21 23.41
N PHE A 235 1.17 14.87 22.13
CA PHE A 235 0.97 15.82 21.03
C PHE A 235 -0.37 16.55 21.17
N ASP A 236 -0.34 17.87 21.23
CA ASP A 236 -1.52 18.71 21.13
C ASP A 236 -1.86 18.90 19.65
N LEU A 237 -2.77 18.06 19.15
CA LEU A 237 -3.11 17.97 17.73
C LEU A 237 -3.62 19.29 17.14
N SER A 238 -4.17 20.19 17.97
CA SER A 238 -4.64 21.51 17.53
C SER A 238 -3.52 22.44 17.06
N LYS A 239 -2.26 22.11 17.34
CA LYS A 239 -1.07 22.86 16.95
C LYS A 239 -0.38 22.31 15.71
N TRP A 240 -1.01 21.36 15.02
CA TRP A 240 -0.48 20.71 13.83
C TRP A 240 -1.41 20.95 12.66
N ARG A 241 -0.83 21.25 11.50
CA ARG A 241 -1.54 21.23 10.22
C ARG A 241 -0.91 20.21 9.30
N HIS A 242 -1.72 19.66 8.41
CA HIS A 242 -1.24 18.92 7.27
C HIS A 242 -0.76 19.88 6.17
N ASP A 243 0.24 19.47 5.40
CA ASP A 243 0.63 20.06 4.13
C ASP A 243 1.18 18.94 3.22
N ALA A 244 0.76 18.91 1.96
CA ALA A 244 1.36 18.04 0.94
C ALA A 244 1.96 18.87 -0.20
N ILE A 245 3.23 18.59 -0.50
CA ILE A 245 4.00 19.27 -1.54
C ILE A 245 4.40 18.29 -2.63
N TYR A 246 4.62 18.78 -3.85
CA TYR A 246 5.28 18.00 -4.88
C TYR A 246 6.75 18.39 -4.94
N ASN A 247 7.63 17.41 -4.79
CA ASN A 247 9.06 17.56 -4.95
C ASN A 247 9.43 17.11 -6.36
N ASP A 248 9.51 18.08 -7.30
CA ASP A 248 9.77 17.83 -8.72
C ASP A 248 11.14 17.15 -8.94
N ASP A 249 12.18 17.61 -8.23
CA ASP A 249 13.53 17.03 -8.29
C ASP A 249 13.56 15.53 -7.95
N ARG A 250 12.68 15.10 -7.03
CA ARG A 250 12.55 13.69 -6.60
C ARG A 250 11.38 12.96 -7.26
N GLY A 251 10.57 13.64 -8.05
CA GLY A 251 9.39 13.07 -8.71
C GLY A 251 8.35 12.51 -7.76
N ARG A 252 8.11 13.12 -6.59
CA ARG A 252 7.23 12.55 -5.56
C ARG A 252 6.39 13.59 -4.83
N VAL A 253 5.20 13.18 -4.39
CA VAL A 253 4.44 13.93 -3.38
C VAL A 253 5.04 13.62 -2.01
N GLU A 254 5.14 14.63 -1.15
CA GLU A 254 5.57 14.47 0.24
C GLU A 254 4.47 15.00 1.16
N MET A 255 4.03 14.18 2.11
CA MET A 255 3.09 14.59 3.15
C MET A 255 3.84 14.98 4.42
N HIS A 256 3.49 16.13 4.97
CA HIS A 256 4.09 16.69 6.17
C HIS A 256 3.05 17.05 7.22
N LEU A 257 3.47 16.93 8.48
CA LEU A 257 2.82 17.55 9.63
C LEU A 257 3.63 18.79 10.01
N VAL A 258 3.02 19.95 9.96
CA VAL A 258 3.68 21.24 10.19
C VAL A 258 3.26 21.83 11.53
N SER A 259 4.25 22.08 12.38
CA SER A 259 4.06 22.70 13.68
C SER A 259 3.61 24.17 13.52
N GLN A 260 2.49 24.55 14.11
CA GLN A 260 1.95 25.91 14.00
C GLN A 260 2.57 26.91 14.98
N CYS A 261 3.28 26.42 16.01
CA CYS A 261 3.99 27.24 16.98
C CYS A 261 5.20 26.49 17.55
N ALA A 262 6.07 27.17 18.30
CA ALA A 262 7.05 26.46 19.10
C ALA A 262 6.33 25.60 20.15
N GLN A 263 6.68 24.32 20.23
CA GLN A 263 6.05 23.37 21.16
C GLN A 263 6.98 22.20 21.48
N THR A 264 6.69 21.50 22.59
CA THR A 264 7.39 20.28 22.99
C THR A 264 6.36 19.19 23.20
N ALA A 265 6.52 18.07 22.51
CA ALA A 265 5.79 16.84 22.78
C ALA A 265 6.69 15.87 23.55
N HIS A 266 6.10 14.98 24.32
CA HIS A 266 6.78 13.93 25.05
C HIS A 266 6.24 12.58 24.61
N ILE A 267 7.12 11.60 24.44
CA ILE A 267 6.76 10.21 24.15
C ILE A 267 7.48 9.35 25.17
N MET A 268 6.76 8.55 25.95
CA MET A 268 7.34 7.81 27.08
C MET A 268 8.19 8.68 28.04
N GLY A 269 7.83 9.97 28.17
CA GLY A 269 8.56 10.95 28.97
C GLY A 269 9.79 11.59 28.30
N GLN A 270 10.21 11.12 27.11
CA GLN A 270 11.29 11.74 26.33
C GLN A 270 10.77 12.96 25.57
N PRO A 271 11.40 14.15 25.72
CA PRO A 271 10.96 15.37 25.04
C PRO A 271 11.45 15.44 23.59
N PHE A 272 10.59 15.97 22.72
CA PHE A 272 10.89 16.34 21.34
C PHE A 272 10.42 17.77 21.10
N GLU A 273 11.36 18.64 20.74
CA GLU A 273 11.11 20.06 20.49
C GLU A 273 10.83 20.31 19.01
N PHE A 274 9.89 21.21 18.76
CA PHE A 274 9.49 21.68 17.44
C PHE A 274 9.43 23.20 17.44
N THR A 275 10.09 23.81 16.47
CA THR A 275 9.96 25.24 16.18
C THR A 275 8.68 25.52 15.39
N LYS A 276 8.29 26.79 15.28
CA LYS A 276 7.19 27.17 14.40
C LYS A 276 7.57 26.88 12.95
N ASP A 277 6.62 26.31 12.20
CA ASP A 277 6.76 25.88 10.80
C ASP A 277 7.75 24.73 10.56
N GLU A 278 8.26 24.11 11.63
CA GLU A 278 9.01 22.86 11.52
C GLU A 278 8.10 21.72 11.09
N THR A 279 8.59 20.88 10.17
CA THR A 279 7.83 19.78 9.59
C THR A 279 8.30 18.43 10.10
N ILE A 280 7.37 17.50 10.27
CA ILE A 280 7.64 16.06 10.30
C ILE A 280 7.23 15.50 8.94
N HIS A 281 8.15 14.86 8.22
CA HIS A 281 7.84 14.15 6.99
C HIS A 281 7.21 12.79 7.33
N THR A 282 6.05 12.50 6.74
CA THR A 282 5.20 11.35 7.13
C THR A 282 5.00 10.32 6.03
N GLU A 283 5.03 10.74 4.77
CA GLU A 283 4.87 9.84 3.63
C GLU A 283 5.52 10.44 2.39
N SER A 284 6.06 9.59 1.54
CA SER A 284 6.40 9.93 0.16
C SER A 284 5.49 9.14 -0.75
N SER A 285 5.08 9.70 -1.89
CA SER A 285 4.45 8.94 -2.96
C SER A 285 5.13 9.30 -4.27
N HIS A 286 6.10 8.48 -4.65
CA HIS A 286 6.86 8.55 -5.89
C HIS A 286 5.95 8.31 -7.08
N LYS A 287 6.14 9.13 -8.10
CA LYS A 287 5.46 9.06 -9.38
C LYS A 287 6.51 8.73 -10.43
N TYR A 288 6.19 7.88 -11.38
CA TYR A 288 7.16 7.38 -12.35
C TYR A 288 6.70 7.66 -13.78
N ASN A 289 7.64 7.90 -14.69
CA ASN A 289 7.35 7.68 -16.11
C ASN A 289 7.37 6.17 -16.40
N ILE A 290 6.76 5.76 -17.51
CA ILE A 290 6.66 4.34 -17.88
C ILE A 290 8.04 3.71 -18.04
N GLU A 291 8.92 4.35 -18.81
CA GLU A 291 10.27 3.84 -19.07
C GLU A 291 11.12 3.79 -17.79
N GLU A 292 10.98 4.81 -16.93
CA GLU A 292 11.65 4.89 -15.64
C GLU A 292 11.27 3.72 -14.73
N PHE A 293 9.98 3.38 -14.68
CA PHE A 293 9.51 2.24 -13.89
C PHE A 293 9.93 0.90 -14.48
N VAL A 294 9.88 0.75 -15.81
CA VAL A 294 10.31 -0.48 -16.50
C VAL A 294 11.81 -0.73 -16.29
N ASP A 295 12.64 0.30 -16.35
CA ASP A 295 14.07 0.18 -16.07
C ASP A 295 14.33 -0.21 -14.61
N LEU A 296 13.58 0.37 -13.66
CA LEU A 296 13.66 0.02 -12.24
C LEU A 296 13.27 -1.44 -11.98
N ALA A 297 12.17 -1.90 -12.56
CA ALA A 297 11.73 -3.29 -12.47
C ALA A 297 12.77 -4.25 -13.08
N LYS A 298 13.38 -3.86 -14.19
CA LYS A 298 14.46 -4.62 -14.83
C LYS A 298 15.70 -4.75 -13.96
N SER A 299 16.05 -3.70 -13.22
CA SER A 299 17.16 -3.76 -12.25
C SER A 299 16.89 -4.75 -11.11
N ALA A 300 15.62 -5.05 -10.81
CA ALA A 300 15.21 -6.01 -9.79
C ALA A 300 14.89 -7.42 -10.34
N GLY A 301 15.31 -7.73 -11.57
CA GLY A 301 15.12 -9.07 -12.14
C GLY A 301 13.74 -9.32 -12.76
N PHE A 302 12.99 -8.28 -13.11
CA PHE A 302 11.75 -8.41 -13.88
C PHE A 302 11.91 -8.02 -15.35
N SER A 303 11.05 -8.57 -16.19
CA SER A 303 10.86 -8.13 -17.58
C SER A 303 9.43 -7.63 -17.75
N SER A 304 9.25 -6.51 -18.44
CA SER A 304 7.91 -5.98 -18.75
C SER A 304 7.31 -6.75 -19.93
N LEU A 305 6.12 -7.31 -19.73
CA LEU A 305 5.36 -8.01 -20.77
C LEU A 305 4.33 -7.09 -21.42
N GLN A 306 3.61 -6.31 -20.62
CA GLN A 306 2.56 -5.41 -21.08
C GLN A 306 2.42 -4.21 -20.14
N THR A 307 1.91 -3.10 -20.67
CA THR A 307 1.55 -1.93 -19.86
C THR A 307 0.28 -1.30 -20.41
N TRP A 308 -0.70 -1.08 -19.54
CA TRP A 308 -1.95 -0.39 -19.85
C TRP A 308 -1.99 0.96 -19.15
N MET A 309 -2.73 1.90 -19.73
CA MET A 309 -2.96 3.21 -19.16
C MET A 309 -4.38 3.66 -19.43
N ASP A 310 -4.87 4.58 -18.61
CA ASP A 310 -6.11 5.28 -18.93
C ASP A 310 -5.92 6.25 -20.10
N LYS A 311 -7.01 6.71 -20.69
CA LYS A 311 -7.00 7.58 -21.89
C LYS A 311 -6.35 8.94 -21.65
N LYS A 312 -6.23 9.39 -20.40
CA LYS A 312 -5.56 10.65 -20.03
C LYS A 312 -4.11 10.43 -19.58
N SER A 313 -3.62 9.20 -19.62
CA SER A 313 -2.25 8.83 -19.21
C SER A 313 -1.90 9.27 -17.79
N MET A 314 -2.87 9.13 -16.88
CA MET A 314 -2.77 9.52 -15.47
C MET A 314 -2.22 8.38 -14.62
N PHE A 315 -2.53 7.13 -14.96
CA PHE A 315 -2.13 5.96 -14.18
C PHE A 315 -1.75 4.82 -15.11
N SER A 316 -0.72 4.05 -14.74
CA SER A 316 -0.31 2.86 -15.48
C SER A 316 -0.47 1.60 -14.66
N VAL A 317 -0.82 0.52 -15.36
CA VAL A 317 -0.86 -0.84 -14.83
C VAL A 317 0.16 -1.64 -15.63
N HIS A 318 1.13 -2.22 -14.93
CA HIS A 318 2.23 -2.97 -15.52
C HIS A 318 2.04 -4.46 -15.27
N TYR A 319 2.30 -5.27 -16.30
CA TYR A 319 2.36 -6.73 -16.18
C TYR A 319 3.79 -7.19 -16.42
N LEU A 320 4.40 -7.75 -15.40
CA LEU A 320 5.82 -8.11 -15.35
C LEU A 320 5.99 -9.63 -15.20
N LYS A 321 7.16 -10.12 -15.56
CA LYS A 321 7.56 -11.52 -15.39
C LYS A 321 8.97 -11.61 -14.80
N VAL A 322 9.16 -12.51 -13.84
CA VAL A 322 10.49 -12.83 -13.28
C VAL A 322 11.42 -13.31 -14.40
N ALA A 323 12.60 -12.71 -14.51
CA ALA A 323 13.55 -12.88 -15.62
C ALA A 323 14.56 -14.02 -15.42
#